data_AF-A0A1Q7YS91-F1
#
_entry.id   AF-A0A1Q7YS91-F1
#
_cell.length_a   1.000
_cell.length_b   1.000
_cell.length_c   1.000
_cell.angle_alpha   90.00
_cell.angle_beta   90.00
_cell.angle_gamma   90.00
#
_symmetry.space_group_name_H-M   'P 1'
#
loop_
_entity.id
_entity.type
_entity.pdbx_description
1 polymer ?
#
loop_
_entity_poly.entity_id
_entity_poly.type
_entity_poly.pdbx_seq_one_letter_code
_entity_poly.pdbx_strand_id
1 'polypeptide(L)'
;MRLTPGTVVEFPQLSLRDSGGKISTVNLREGTAYVNFSGAKNDEFALTFGHEKLALTHAAHLRAEMRDTDATLAVFKGDVQVDGPSGAFEIGKKQSATFDLADQDRYTLAANLEQDPYDSWDKQQEQYHQRYTSNGLYNGYSPYAYGMSDLNYYGSYFYAPGYGMCWQPYFTGLGWDPFMNGAWMWYPGFGYTWVSAYPWGWMPYRYGSWRFLPSYGWAWQPGGSWAGWNTIPRVVNPPRSFAPPQPPTAPGRTIIVNRGPIMSVSRSRLIIRNDSAGLGIPRGSIRNLGRISQQVKTEGSATATVHTAPVRSLAPMSPTSPRVRGPSGGFSPRMSTPAAAPHSAPAAHSGTSHGSPH
;
A
#
# COMPACT_ATOMS: atom_id res chain seq x y z
N MET A 1 0.63 10.24 -0.83
CA MET A 1 1.93 9.63 -0.51
C MET A 1 2.09 8.34 -1.31
N ARG A 2 3.30 8.03 -1.77
CA ARG A 2 3.66 6.79 -2.48
C ARG A 2 4.91 6.24 -1.81
N LEU A 3 4.93 4.93 -1.56
CA LEU A 3 5.98 4.27 -0.79
C LEU A 3 6.76 3.32 -1.69
N THR A 4 8.07 3.28 -1.51
CA THR A 4 8.94 2.30 -2.18
C THR A 4 8.99 0.99 -1.38
N PRO A 5 9.47 -0.12 -1.95
CA PRO A 5 9.63 -1.37 -1.21
C PRO A 5 10.55 -1.21 0.00
N GLY A 6 10.22 -1.88 1.12
CA GLY A 6 11.00 -1.79 2.36
C GLY A 6 10.72 -0.52 3.19
N THR A 7 9.78 0.33 2.76
CA THR A 7 9.44 1.56 3.49
C THR A 7 8.52 1.27 4.66
N VAL A 8 8.85 1.81 5.84
CA VAL A 8 8.04 1.74 7.06
C VAL A 8 7.49 3.14 7.36
N VAL A 9 6.17 3.26 7.42
CA VAL A 9 5.48 4.50 7.79
C VAL A 9 4.45 4.26 8.87
N GLU A 10 4.29 5.25 9.74
CA GLU A 10 3.21 5.32 10.71
C GLU A 10 2.29 6.49 10.35
N PHE A 11 1.02 6.35 10.67
CA PHE A 11 0.03 7.43 10.53
C PHE A 11 -0.55 7.76 11.92
N PRO A 12 0.16 8.52 12.77
CA PRO A 12 -0.31 8.85 14.11
C PRO A 12 -1.64 9.59 14.13
N GLN A 13 -1.92 10.37 13.08
CA GLN A 13 -3.17 11.13 12.97
C GLN A 13 -3.66 11.18 11.53
N LEU A 14 -4.92 10.76 11.34
CA LEU A 14 -5.70 10.97 10.13
C LEU A 14 -7.08 11.45 10.57
N SER A 15 -7.34 12.75 10.46
CA SER A 15 -8.59 13.35 10.96
C SER A 15 -9.12 14.45 10.06
N LEU A 16 -10.40 14.78 10.25
CA LEU A 16 -11.05 15.94 9.65
C LEU A 16 -11.30 16.97 10.75
N ARG A 17 -11.01 18.24 10.45
CA ARG A 17 -11.42 19.37 11.29
C ARG A 17 -12.90 19.68 11.06
N ASP A 18 -13.51 20.42 11.98
CA ASP A 18 -14.89 20.92 11.83
C ASP A 18 -15.07 21.78 10.57
N SER A 19 -14.01 22.46 10.14
CA SER A 19 -13.97 23.23 8.89
C SER A 19 -13.97 22.36 7.62
N GLY A 20 -13.90 21.03 7.75
CA GLY A 20 -13.72 20.07 6.66
C GLY A 20 -12.27 19.88 6.20
N GLY A 21 -11.32 20.65 6.75
CA GLY A 21 -9.90 20.52 6.44
C GLY A 21 -9.32 19.20 6.95
N LYS A 22 -8.45 18.57 6.17
CA LYS A 22 -7.80 17.30 6.52
C LYS A 22 -6.53 17.56 7.32
N ILE A 23 -6.32 16.78 8.37
CA ILE A 23 -5.04 16.69 9.08
C ILE A 23 -4.46 15.30 8.83
N SER A 24 -3.23 15.27 8.34
CA SER A 24 -2.47 14.03 8.16
C SER A 24 -1.09 14.19 8.77
N THR A 25 -0.81 13.44 9.83
CA THR A 25 0.52 13.33 10.41
C THR A 25 1.08 11.97 10.05
N VAL A 26 2.31 11.96 9.55
CA VAL A 26 3.00 10.76 9.09
C VAL A 26 4.40 10.72 9.69
N ASN A 27 4.82 9.55 10.17
CA ASN A 27 6.21 9.31 10.53
C ASN A 27 6.80 8.35 9.50
N LEU A 28 7.86 8.77 8.81
CA LEU A 28 8.71 7.90 8.01
C LEU A 28 9.79 7.31 8.93
N ARG A 29 9.76 5.99 9.11
CA ARG A 29 10.71 5.27 9.99
C ARG A 29 11.89 4.72 9.22
N GLU A 30 11.64 4.22 8.01
CA GLU A 30 12.64 3.56 7.18
C GLU A 30 12.22 3.65 5.71
N GLY A 31 13.18 3.70 4.79
CA GLY A 31 12.96 3.62 3.35
C GLY A 31 12.57 4.95 2.72
N THR A 32 11.94 4.88 1.55
CA THR A 32 11.70 6.07 0.70
C THR A 32 10.22 6.31 0.46
N ALA A 33 9.79 7.54 0.75
CA ALA A 33 8.44 8.00 0.51
C ALA A 33 8.38 9.26 -0.36
N TYR A 34 7.48 9.25 -1.33
CA TYR A 34 7.13 10.41 -2.13
C TYR A 34 5.83 11.03 -1.61
N VAL A 35 5.85 12.33 -1.42
CA VAL A 35 4.68 13.12 -1.00
C VAL A 35 4.39 14.13 -2.08
N ASN A 36 3.29 13.93 -2.79
CA ASN A 36 2.69 14.93 -3.68
C ASN A 36 1.43 15.46 -2.98
N PHE A 37 1.57 16.59 -2.30
CA PHE A 37 0.52 17.27 -1.57
C PHE A 37 -0.04 18.38 -2.45
N SER A 38 -1.32 18.29 -2.82
CA SER A 38 -2.00 19.34 -3.58
C SER A 38 -2.54 20.45 -2.70
N GLY A 39 -2.92 20.13 -1.45
CA GLY A 39 -3.47 21.03 -0.42
C GLY A 39 -4.73 21.79 -0.82
N ALA A 40 -5.84 21.59 -0.10
CA ALA A 40 -6.96 22.54 -0.12
C ALA A 40 -6.82 23.57 1.01
N LYS A 41 -7.65 24.62 0.99
CA LYS A 41 -7.72 25.58 2.10
C LYS A 41 -8.01 24.83 3.42
N ASN A 42 -7.18 25.07 4.44
CA ASN A 42 -7.20 24.43 5.77
C ASN A 42 -6.74 22.96 5.84
N ASP A 43 -6.24 22.38 4.75
CA ASP A 43 -5.56 21.09 4.82
C ASP A 43 -4.15 21.26 5.38
N GLU A 44 -3.73 20.31 6.21
CA GLU A 44 -2.40 20.25 6.79
C GLU A 44 -1.83 18.83 6.64
N PHE A 45 -0.60 18.75 6.16
CA PHE A 45 0.16 17.51 6.12
C PHE A 45 1.48 17.69 6.84
N ALA A 46 1.70 16.92 7.90
CA ALA A 46 2.96 16.90 8.64
C ALA A 46 3.69 15.58 8.39
N LEU A 47 5.00 15.68 8.16
CA LEU A 47 5.89 14.53 8.02
C LEU A 47 7.04 14.66 9.01
N THR A 48 7.28 13.62 9.77
CA THR A 48 8.49 13.44 10.58
C THR A 48 9.35 12.35 9.96
N PHE A 49 10.65 12.59 9.87
CA PHE A 49 11.65 11.67 9.34
C PHE A 49 12.97 11.91 10.09
N GLY A 50 13.51 10.87 10.75
CA GLY A 50 14.62 11.06 11.69
C GLY A 50 14.22 11.97 12.85
N HIS A 51 15.01 13.01 13.10
CA HIS A 51 14.68 14.08 14.06
C HIS A 51 14.07 15.32 13.39
N GLU A 52 13.88 15.28 12.07
CA GLU A 52 13.36 16.38 11.27
C GLU A 52 11.84 16.32 11.17
N LYS A 53 11.21 17.49 11.09
CA LYS A 53 9.78 17.65 10.90
C LYS A 53 9.50 18.72 9.86
N LEU A 54 8.52 18.47 9.00
CA LEU A 54 7.96 19.47 8.09
C LEU A 54 6.44 19.52 8.20
N ALA A 55 5.87 20.67 7.86
CA ALA A 55 4.44 20.87 7.70
C ALA A 55 4.15 21.54 6.36
N LEU A 56 3.27 20.94 5.57
CA LEU A 56 2.83 21.44 4.27
C LEU A 56 1.43 22.04 4.41
N THR A 57 1.33 23.33 4.12
CA THR A 57 0.08 24.09 4.03
C THR A 57 -0.24 24.54 2.60
N HIS A 58 0.73 24.40 1.69
CA HIS A 58 0.62 24.71 0.26
C HIS A 58 1.12 23.53 -0.57
N ALA A 59 0.78 23.53 -1.86
CA ALA A 59 1.12 22.43 -2.74
C ALA A 59 2.64 22.20 -2.83
N ALA A 60 3.07 20.97 -2.53
CA ALA A 60 4.48 20.57 -2.61
C ALA A 60 4.61 19.14 -3.15
N HIS A 61 5.74 18.87 -3.81
CA HIS A 61 6.12 17.53 -4.24
C HIS A 61 7.54 17.25 -3.80
N LEU A 62 7.72 16.24 -2.95
CA LEU A 62 9.00 15.90 -2.34
C LEU A 62 9.21 14.38 -2.24
N ARG A 63 10.47 13.98 -2.08
CA ARG A 63 10.92 12.65 -1.70
C ARG A 63 11.65 12.75 -0.36
N ALA A 64 11.23 11.95 0.60
CA ALA A 64 11.93 11.77 1.87
C ALA A 64 12.50 10.35 1.90
N GLU A 65 13.77 10.23 2.27
CA GLU A 65 14.50 8.97 2.43
C GLU A 65 14.99 8.88 3.88
N MET A 66 14.76 7.73 4.51
CA MET A 66 15.26 7.39 5.83
C MET A 66 16.12 6.15 5.74
N ARG A 67 17.38 6.29 6.13
CA ARG A 67 18.35 5.20 6.30
C ARG A 67 18.81 5.17 7.75
N ASP A 68 19.66 4.21 8.08
CA ASP A 68 20.12 4.02 9.46
C ASP A 68 20.99 5.19 9.97
N THR A 69 21.79 5.78 9.09
CA THR A 69 22.78 6.81 9.44
C THR A 69 22.45 8.18 8.88
N ASP A 70 21.61 8.25 7.84
CA ASP A 70 21.27 9.49 7.17
C ASP A 70 19.78 9.59 6.84
N ALA A 71 19.34 10.83 6.65
CA ALA A 71 18.06 11.13 6.05
C ALA A 71 18.26 12.11 4.90
N THR A 72 17.45 12.00 3.84
CA THR A 72 17.48 12.94 2.72
C THR A 72 16.09 13.45 2.39
N LEU A 73 15.95 14.76 2.24
CA LEU A 73 14.75 15.40 1.70
C LEU A 73 15.07 16.07 0.37
N ALA A 74 14.41 15.65 -0.70
CA ALA A 74 14.51 16.20 -2.05
C ALA A 74 13.20 16.87 -2.45
N VAL A 75 13.23 18.15 -2.82
CA VAL A 75 12.03 18.94 -3.14
C VAL A 75 11.91 19.13 -4.65
N PHE A 76 10.95 18.45 -5.30
CA PHE A 76 10.68 18.59 -6.74
C PHE A 76 9.86 19.85 -7.07
N LYS A 77 8.94 20.23 -6.19
CA LYS A 77 8.04 21.38 -6.34
C LYS A 77 7.68 21.98 -4.99
N GLY A 78 7.55 23.30 -4.96
CA GLY A 78 7.23 24.06 -3.76
C GLY A 78 8.48 24.37 -2.96
N ASP A 79 8.27 24.99 -1.80
CA ASP A 79 9.29 25.37 -0.85
C ASP A 79 8.85 24.83 0.52
N VAL A 80 9.78 24.21 1.23
CA VAL A 80 9.48 23.40 2.41
C VAL A 80 10.31 23.89 3.58
N GLN A 81 9.64 24.35 4.62
CA GLN A 81 10.27 24.61 5.92
C GLN A 81 10.44 23.28 6.65
N VAL A 82 11.66 23.03 7.14
CA VAL A 82 11.99 21.88 7.97
C VAL A 82 12.50 22.39 9.32
N ASP A 83 11.97 21.81 10.39
CA ASP A 83 12.37 22.04 11.77
C ASP A 83 13.12 20.81 12.28
N GLY A 84 14.33 21.01 12.81
CA GLY A 84 15.14 19.95 13.38
C GLY A 84 16.15 20.45 14.43
N PRO A 85 17.03 19.57 14.92
CA PRO A 85 18.01 19.91 15.96
C PRO A 85 18.99 21.02 15.56
N SER A 86 19.30 21.14 14.27
CA SER A 86 20.12 22.22 13.71
C SER A 86 19.39 23.58 13.58
N GLY A 87 18.11 23.65 13.95
CA GLY A 87 17.24 24.82 13.80
C GLY A 87 16.28 24.68 12.61
N ALA A 88 15.52 25.74 12.36
CA ALA A 88 14.56 25.79 11.25
C ALA A 88 15.22 26.34 9.98
N PHE A 89 15.01 25.69 8.84
CA PHE A 89 15.56 26.12 7.55
C PHE A 89 14.62 25.76 6.39
N GLU A 90 14.83 26.40 5.25
CA GLU A 90 14.02 26.23 4.05
C GLU A 90 14.77 25.40 3.01
N ILE A 91 14.07 24.45 2.39
CA ILE A 91 14.54 23.71 1.21
C ILE A 91 13.62 24.07 0.06
N GLY A 92 14.16 24.79 -0.91
CA GLY A 92 13.43 25.25 -2.07
C GLY A 92 13.34 24.21 -3.17
N LYS A 93 12.56 24.54 -4.21
CA LYS A 93 12.42 23.72 -5.41
C LYS A 93 13.77 23.35 -6.04
N LYS A 94 13.89 22.06 -6.43
CA LYS A 94 15.09 21.43 -7.03
C LYS A 94 16.30 21.37 -6.10
N GLN A 95 16.11 21.62 -4.81
CA GLN A 95 17.15 21.44 -3.81
C GLN A 95 16.92 20.15 -3.02
N SER A 96 17.99 19.66 -2.42
CA SER A 96 17.95 18.57 -1.46
C SER A 96 18.76 18.89 -0.23
N ALA A 97 18.35 18.36 0.91
CA ALA A 97 19.14 18.37 2.13
C ALA A 97 19.37 16.95 2.61
N THR A 98 20.60 16.65 3.01
CA THR A 98 20.97 15.40 3.65
C THR A 98 21.38 15.68 5.08
N PHE A 99 20.85 14.91 6.02
CA PHE A 99 21.00 15.02 7.46
C PHE A 99 21.84 13.86 7.96
N ASP A 100 22.94 14.15 8.67
CA ASP A 100 23.74 13.14 9.35
C ASP A 100 23.13 12.85 10.74
N LEU A 101 22.40 11.75 10.85
CA LEU A 101 21.69 11.38 12.08
C LEU A 101 22.65 11.02 13.22
N ALA A 102 23.91 10.71 12.91
CA ALA A 102 24.94 10.40 13.90
C ALA A 102 25.65 11.65 14.43
N ASP A 103 25.51 12.79 13.76
CA ASP A 103 26.22 14.04 14.07
C ASP A 103 25.25 15.21 14.28
N GLN A 104 24.37 15.04 15.26
CA GLN A 104 23.37 16.04 15.68
C GLN A 104 22.51 16.58 14.52
N ASP A 105 22.24 15.75 13.51
CA ASP A 105 21.49 16.11 12.32
C ASP A 105 22.11 17.32 11.60
N ARG A 106 23.45 17.39 11.58
CA ARG A 106 24.14 18.36 10.74
C ARG A 106 23.71 18.12 9.30
N TYR A 107 23.22 19.19 8.66
CA TYR A 107 22.69 19.09 7.32
C TYR A 107 23.63 19.67 6.27
N THR A 108 23.57 19.10 5.07
CA THR A 108 24.20 19.66 3.86
C THR A 108 23.13 19.96 2.84
N LEU A 109 23.04 21.21 2.40
CA LEU A 109 22.11 21.66 1.36
C LEU A 109 22.78 21.60 -0.02
N ALA A 110 22.14 20.97 -0.98
CA ALA A 110 22.59 20.87 -2.37
C ALA A 110 21.58 21.54 -3.32
N ALA A 111 22.10 22.25 -4.33
CA ALA A 111 21.31 22.90 -5.36
C ALA A 111 20.80 21.94 -6.46
N ASN A 112 21.12 20.66 -6.35
CA ASN A 112 20.73 19.59 -7.26
C ASN A 112 19.96 18.50 -6.50
N LEU A 113 19.11 17.80 -7.24
CA LEU A 113 18.44 16.60 -6.77
C LEU A 113 19.29 15.39 -7.16
N GLU A 114 19.74 14.62 -6.19
CA GLU A 114 20.26 13.29 -6.47
C GLU A 114 19.11 12.41 -7.00
N GLN A 115 19.32 11.83 -8.18
CA GLN A 115 18.29 11.06 -8.85
C GLN A 115 18.12 9.69 -8.20
N ASP A 116 16.89 9.35 -7.82
CA ASP A 116 16.55 8.00 -7.34
C ASP A 116 15.88 7.19 -8.47
N PRO A 117 16.13 5.87 -8.57
CA PRO A 117 15.47 5.01 -9.56
C PRO A 117 13.94 5.12 -9.59
N TYR A 118 13.31 5.32 -8.43
CA TYR A 118 11.86 5.45 -8.28
C TYR A 118 11.30 6.83 -8.65
N ASP A 119 12.14 7.84 -8.91
CA ASP A 119 11.66 9.17 -9.34
C ASP A 119 10.88 9.09 -10.66
N SER A 120 11.35 8.23 -11.57
CA SER A 120 10.70 7.98 -12.86
C SER A 120 9.34 7.30 -12.68
N TRP A 121 9.25 6.36 -11.74
CA TRP A 121 8.02 5.67 -11.38
C TRP A 121 7.02 6.64 -10.72
N ASP A 122 7.48 7.46 -9.78
CA ASP A 122 6.67 8.46 -9.11
C ASP A 122 6.05 9.44 -10.12
N LYS A 123 6.88 9.97 -11.03
CA LYS A 123 6.44 10.84 -12.13
C LYS A 123 5.42 10.16 -13.03
N GLN A 124 5.60 8.88 -13.34
CA GLN A 124 4.62 8.10 -14.10
C GLN A 124 3.29 7.98 -13.34
N GLN A 125 3.33 7.76 -12.02
CA GLN A 125 2.12 7.71 -11.19
C GLN A 125 1.42 9.07 -11.13
N GLU A 126 2.16 10.18 -11.07
CA GLU A 126 1.58 11.53 -11.12
C GLU A 126 0.85 11.78 -12.45
N GLN A 127 1.52 11.51 -13.58
CA GLN A 127 0.93 11.65 -14.92
C GLN A 127 -0.32 10.78 -15.10
N TYR A 128 -0.28 9.55 -14.57
CA TYR A 128 -1.43 8.65 -14.53
C TYR A 128 -2.60 9.29 -13.79
N HIS A 129 -2.37 9.78 -12.56
CA HIS A 129 -3.43 10.41 -11.77
C HIS A 129 -4.00 11.64 -12.48
N GLN A 130 -3.17 12.53 -13.01
CA GLN A 130 -3.63 13.71 -13.75
C GLN A 130 -4.49 13.34 -14.97
N ARG A 131 -4.09 12.31 -15.73
CA ARG A 131 -4.80 11.85 -16.93
C ARG A 131 -6.14 11.21 -16.64
N TYR A 132 -6.23 10.42 -15.55
CA TYR A 132 -7.40 9.59 -15.27
C TYR A 132 -8.32 10.15 -14.18
N THR A 133 -7.89 11.18 -13.43
CA THR A 133 -8.77 11.87 -12.47
C THR A 133 -9.77 12.78 -13.18
N SER A 134 -9.40 13.37 -14.33
CA SER A 134 -10.12 14.46 -15.01
C SER A 134 -11.28 14.04 -15.94
N ASN A 135 -11.67 12.75 -15.98
CA ASN A 135 -12.59 12.21 -16.99
C ASN A 135 -13.93 11.63 -16.48
N GLY A 136 -14.40 11.99 -15.28
CA GLY A 136 -15.63 11.42 -14.71
C GLY A 136 -16.86 12.32 -14.83
N LEU A 137 -18.04 11.72 -15.09
CA LEU A 137 -19.38 12.32 -14.94
C LEU A 137 -19.67 12.95 -13.55
N TYR A 138 -18.78 12.75 -12.56
CA TYR A 138 -18.99 13.04 -11.14
C TYR A 138 -17.94 13.99 -10.56
N ASN A 139 -17.31 14.83 -11.40
CA ASN A 139 -16.17 15.70 -11.09
C ASN A 139 -16.45 16.81 -10.05
N GLY A 140 -17.71 17.03 -9.66
CA GLY A 140 -18.12 18.27 -8.98
C GLY A 140 -18.40 18.21 -7.48
N TYR A 141 -18.46 17.05 -6.81
CA TYR A 141 -19.19 17.00 -5.53
C TYR A 141 -18.62 16.18 -4.37
N SER A 142 -17.43 15.59 -4.44
CA SER A 142 -17.16 14.57 -3.42
C SER A 142 -15.74 14.34 -2.96
N PRO A 143 -15.52 14.08 -1.64
CA PRO A 143 -14.29 13.51 -1.07
C PRO A 143 -13.93 12.11 -1.63
N TYR A 144 -14.64 11.63 -2.65
CA TYR A 144 -14.53 10.32 -3.31
C TYR A 144 -13.74 10.35 -4.63
N ALA A 145 -12.95 11.40 -4.87
CA ALA A 145 -11.98 11.40 -5.98
C ALA A 145 -10.97 10.23 -5.87
N TYR A 146 -10.76 9.69 -4.66
CA TYR A 146 -9.94 8.50 -4.43
C TYR A 146 -10.53 7.27 -5.13
N GLY A 147 -9.73 6.67 -6.04
CA GLY A 147 -10.11 5.48 -6.81
C GLY A 147 -10.76 5.77 -8.16
N MET A 148 -11.13 7.02 -8.47
CA MET A 148 -11.72 7.36 -9.78
C MET A 148 -10.74 7.18 -10.94
N SER A 149 -9.48 7.55 -10.74
CA SER A 149 -8.41 7.29 -11.70
C SER A 149 -8.30 5.81 -12.05
N ASP A 150 -8.44 4.94 -11.05
CA ASP A 150 -8.38 3.50 -11.25
C ASP A 150 -9.61 2.97 -11.99
N LEU A 151 -10.82 3.45 -11.67
CA LEU A 151 -12.01 3.07 -12.44
C LEU A 151 -11.92 3.49 -13.91
N ASN A 152 -11.40 4.69 -14.17
CA ASN A 152 -11.24 5.23 -15.53
C ASN A 152 -10.13 4.51 -16.33
N TYR A 153 -9.14 3.93 -15.65
CA TYR A 153 -8.09 3.16 -16.32
C TYR A 153 -8.46 1.69 -16.53
N TYR A 154 -9.01 1.03 -15.51
CA TYR A 154 -9.22 -0.42 -15.48
C TYR A 154 -10.61 -0.87 -15.93
N GLY A 155 -11.52 0.04 -16.24
CA GLY A 155 -12.84 -0.33 -16.73
C GLY A 155 -13.52 0.78 -17.49
N SER A 156 -14.81 0.59 -17.70
CA SER A 156 -15.65 1.54 -18.43
C SER A 156 -17.01 1.65 -17.80
N TYR A 157 -17.54 2.87 -17.78
CA TYR A 157 -18.93 3.11 -17.48
C TYR A 157 -19.81 2.82 -18.70
N PHE A 158 -21.00 2.28 -18.46
CA PHE A 158 -22.02 2.04 -19.47
C PHE A 158 -23.41 2.22 -18.87
N TYR A 159 -24.37 2.59 -19.71
CA TYR A 159 -25.77 2.66 -19.30
C TYR A 159 -26.41 1.28 -19.47
N ALA A 160 -26.92 0.71 -18.39
CA ALA A 160 -27.68 -0.54 -18.40
C ALA A 160 -29.18 -0.22 -18.30
N PRO A 161 -29.99 -0.54 -19.33
CA PRO A 161 -31.44 -0.29 -19.31
C PRO A 161 -32.10 -0.87 -18.05
N GLY A 162 -32.88 -0.06 -17.35
CA GLY A 162 -33.54 -0.43 -16.08
C GLY A 162 -32.65 -0.36 -14.82
N TYR A 163 -31.33 -0.16 -14.96
CA TYR A 163 -30.39 -0.04 -13.85
C TYR A 163 -29.67 1.31 -13.81
N GLY A 164 -29.59 2.02 -14.94
CA GLY A 164 -28.88 3.29 -15.05
C GLY A 164 -27.37 3.12 -15.30
N MET A 165 -26.58 4.12 -14.92
CA MET A 165 -25.13 4.09 -15.12
C MET A 165 -24.47 3.06 -14.21
N CYS A 166 -23.71 2.15 -14.81
CA CYS A 166 -22.92 1.13 -14.13
C CYS A 166 -21.46 1.18 -14.64
N TRP A 167 -20.54 0.60 -13.88
CA TRP A 167 -19.14 0.41 -14.25
C TRP A 167 -18.82 -1.08 -14.26
N GLN A 168 -18.03 -1.53 -15.23
CA GLN A 168 -17.52 -2.89 -15.27
C GLN A 168 -16.00 -2.86 -15.50
N PRO A 169 -15.21 -3.67 -14.76
CA PRO A 169 -13.81 -3.80 -15.06
C PRO A 169 -13.59 -4.45 -16.43
N TYR A 170 -12.52 -4.06 -17.10
CA TYR A 170 -12.04 -4.76 -18.28
C TYR A 170 -11.66 -6.20 -17.95
N PHE A 171 -11.68 -7.08 -18.95
CA PHE A 171 -11.28 -8.49 -18.81
C PHE A 171 -12.18 -9.28 -17.83
N THR A 172 -13.45 -8.90 -17.74
CA THR A 172 -14.50 -9.67 -17.08
C THR A 172 -15.12 -10.66 -18.05
N GLY A 173 -15.39 -11.87 -17.56
CA GLY A 173 -16.09 -12.93 -18.28
C GLY A 173 -17.16 -13.60 -17.42
N LEU A 174 -17.71 -14.70 -17.93
CA LEU A 174 -18.80 -15.43 -17.26
C LEU A 174 -18.33 -16.14 -15.98
N GLY A 175 -17.04 -16.48 -15.89
CA GLY A 175 -16.45 -17.14 -14.73
C GLY A 175 -16.04 -16.16 -13.62
N TRP A 176 -16.03 -14.87 -13.92
CA TRP A 176 -15.58 -13.85 -12.99
C TRP A 176 -16.66 -13.41 -12.01
N ASP A 177 -16.28 -13.26 -10.74
CA ASP A 177 -17.06 -12.56 -9.72
C ASP A 177 -16.19 -11.54 -8.96
N PRO A 178 -16.78 -10.46 -8.44
CA PRO A 178 -16.02 -9.39 -7.78
C PRO A 178 -15.21 -9.90 -6.57
N PHE A 179 -15.65 -10.97 -5.91
CA PHE A 179 -15.03 -11.48 -4.70
C PHE A 179 -14.08 -12.65 -4.95
N MET A 180 -13.60 -12.85 -6.18
CA MET A 180 -12.64 -13.91 -6.48
C MET A 180 -11.27 -13.67 -5.84
N ASN A 181 -10.83 -12.42 -5.69
CA ASN A 181 -9.50 -12.09 -5.21
C ASN A 181 -9.53 -10.95 -4.18
N GLY A 182 -9.15 -11.24 -2.94
CA GLY A 182 -9.15 -10.29 -1.84
C GLY A 182 -8.95 -10.97 -0.49
N ALA A 183 -9.29 -10.27 0.59
CA ALA A 183 -9.22 -10.81 1.93
C ALA A 183 -10.27 -10.18 2.85
N TRP A 184 -10.72 -10.94 3.84
CA TRP A 184 -11.38 -10.38 5.02
C TRP A 184 -10.31 -10.01 6.05
N MET A 185 -10.24 -8.72 6.38
CA MET A 185 -9.31 -8.19 7.38
C MET A 185 -10.09 -7.59 8.54
N TRP A 186 -9.64 -7.86 9.77
CA TRP A 186 -10.22 -7.28 10.97
C TRP A 186 -9.60 -5.91 11.26
N TYR A 187 -10.43 -4.87 11.31
CA TYR A 187 -10.01 -3.55 11.74
C TYR A 187 -10.67 -3.22 13.08
N PRO A 188 -9.89 -2.94 14.15
CA PRO A 188 -10.44 -2.46 15.41
C PRO A 188 -11.37 -1.26 15.20
N GLY A 189 -12.55 -1.28 15.84
CA GLY A 189 -13.57 -0.24 15.71
C GLY A 189 -14.48 -0.34 14.47
N PHE A 190 -14.03 -0.98 13.39
CA PHE A 190 -14.81 -1.14 12.14
C PHE A 190 -15.24 -2.59 11.87
N GLY A 191 -14.64 -3.57 12.55
CA GLY A 191 -14.89 -4.98 12.34
C GLY A 191 -14.30 -5.51 11.04
N TYR A 192 -14.89 -6.57 10.50
CA TYR A 192 -14.41 -7.19 9.26
C TYR A 192 -14.66 -6.31 8.04
N THR A 193 -13.59 -6.08 7.28
CA THR A 193 -13.59 -5.33 6.03
C THR A 193 -13.05 -6.17 4.90
N TRP A 194 -13.77 -6.18 3.78
CA TRP A 194 -13.28 -6.77 2.55
C TRP A 194 -12.21 -5.88 1.91
N VAL A 195 -11.02 -6.42 1.74
CA VAL A 195 -9.87 -5.79 1.09
C VAL A 195 -9.65 -6.47 -0.25
N SER A 196 -9.90 -5.75 -1.33
CA SER A 196 -9.76 -6.27 -2.68
C SER A 196 -8.29 -6.34 -3.12
N ALA A 197 -7.94 -7.40 -3.85
CA ALA A 197 -6.64 -7.50 -4.52
C ALA A 197 -6.59 -6.71 -5.85
N TYR A 198 -7.75 -6.32 -6.40
CA TYR A 198 -7.80 -5.58 -7.65
C TYR A 198 -7.37 -4.11 -7.47
N PRO A 199 -6.55 -3.55 -8.38
CA PRO A 199 -6.06 -2.17 -8.29
C PRO A 199 -7.14 -1.11 -8.22
N TRP A 200 -8.31 -1.40 -8.80
CA TRP A 200 -9.48 -0.52 -8.85
C TRP A 200 -10.45 -0.70 -7.68
N GLY A 201 -10.19 -1.66 -6.78
CA GLY A 201 -11.15 -2.14 -5.78
C GLY A 201 -11.58 -1.11 -4.74
N TRP A 202 -10.78 -0.07 -4.48
CA TRP A 202 -11.10 0.91 -3.43
C TRP A 202 -12.53 1.44 -3.52
N MET A 203 -12.92 1.95 -4.69
CA MET A 203 -14.23 2.59 -4.83
C MET A 203 -15.39 1.57 -4.81
N PRO A 204 -15.38 0.49 -5.61
CA PRO A 204 -16.51 -0.42 -5.68
C PRO A 204 -16.79 -1.22 -4.41
N TYR A 205 -15.80 -1.40 -3.55
CA TYR A 205 -15.97 -2.13 -2.29
C TYR A 205 -16.31 -1.25 -1.11
N ARG A 206 -16.16 0.08 -1.19
CA ARG A 206 -16.52 1.02 -0.12
C ARG A 206 -17.84 1.74 -0.39
N TYR A 207 -18.16 1.97 -1.65
CA TYR A 207 -19.32 2.76 -2.07
C TYR A 207 -20.17 2.00 -3.09
N GLY A 208 -21.42 2.41 -3.25
CA GLY A 208 -22.34 1.83 -4.25
C GLY A 208 -22.68 0.37 -3.99
N SER A 209 -22.95 -0.38 -5.05
CA SER A 209 -23.28 -1.81 -4.95
C SER A 209 -22.87 -2.61 -6.17
N TRP A 210 -22.34 -3.81 -5.94
CA TRP A 210 -22.19 -4.82 -6.97
C TRP A 210 -23.54 -5.42 -7.32
N ARG A 211 -23.82 -5.54 -8.62
CA ARG A 211 -25.04 -6.12 -9.16
C ARG A 211 -24.69 -7.13 -10.23
N PHE A 212 -25.51 -8.17 -10.33
CA PHE A 212 -25.47 -9.04 -11.48
C PHE A 212 -26.58 -8.63 -12.45
N LEU A 213 -26.18 -8.25 -13.66
CA LEU A 213 -27.05 -7.75 -14.70
C LEU A 213 -27.22 -8.83 -15.77
N PRO A 214 -28.47 -9.20 -16.15
CA PRO A 214 -28.70 -10.10 -17.27
C PRO A 214 -27.95 -9.63 -18.53
N SER A 215 -27.29 -10.55 -19.23
CA SER A 215 -26.50 -10.30 -20.45
C SER A 215 -25.21 -9.46 -20.31
N TYR A 216 -24.97 -8.81 -19.17
CA TYR A 216 -23.72 -8.06 -18.92
C TYR A 216 -22.82 -8.73 -17.87
N GLY A 217 -23.38 -9.58 -17.00
CA GLY A 217 -22.66 -10.17 -15.87
C GLY A 217 -22.55 -9.22 -14.68
N TRP A 218 -21.47 -9.33 -13.91
CA TRP A 218 -21.23 -8.45 -12.77
C TRP A 218 -20.88 -7.03 -13.20
N ALA A 219 -21.56 -6.05 -12.62
CA ALA A 219 -21.29 -4.63 -12.79
C ALA A 219 -21.49 -3.90 -11.46
N TRP A 220 -20.73 -2.84 -11.24
CA TRP A 220 -20.87 -1.99 -10.08
C TRP A 220 -21.74 -0.78 -10.42
N GLN A 221 -22.77 -0.54 -9.61
CA GLN A 221 -23.62 0.64 -9.70
C GLN A 221 -23.18 1.65 -8.64
N PRO A 222 -22.82 2.88 -9.01
CA PRO A 222 -22.67 3.97 -8.06
C PRO A 222 -23.94 4.16 -7.21
N GLY A 223 -23.79 4.46 -5.93
CA GLY A 223 -24.92 4.77 -5.04
C GLY A 223 -25.46 6.18 -5.25
N GLY A 224 -26.73 6.41 -4.89
CA GLY A 224 -27.39 7.74 -5.00
C GLY A 224 -26.87 8.76 -3.99
N SER A 225 -26.54 8.35 -2.77
CA SER A 225 -25.66 9.10 -1.87
C SER A 225 -24.33 8.38 -1.84
N TRP A 226 -23.29 8.98 -2.38
CA TRP A 226 -21.93 8.50 -2.17
C TRP A 226 -21.49 8.61 -0.68
N ALA A 227 -22.37 9.12 0.19
CA ALA A 227 -22.28 9.01 1.63
C ALA A 227 -22.55 7.58 2.11
N GLY A 228 -21.64 7.05 2.93
CA GLY A 228 -21.72 5.69 3.48
C GLY A 228 -20.55 4.85 3.02
N TRP A 229 -19.45 4.94 3.76
CA TRP A 229 -18.34 4.01 3.66
C TRP A 229 -18.77 2.67 4.26
N ASN A 230 -18.73 1.59 3.47
CA ASN A 230 -19.19 0.26 3.90
C ASN A 230 -18.00 -0.63 4.21
N THR A 231 -17.97 -1.28 5.38
CA THR A 231 -16.97 -2.31 5.72
C THR A 231 -17.20 -3.60 4.91
N ILE A 232 -18.47 -3.95 4.76
CA ILE A 232 -18.96 -5.11 4.00
C ILE A 232 -19.56 -4.59 2.68
N PRO A 233 -19.00 -4.97 1.53
CA PRO A 233 -19.51 -4.50 0.24
C PRO A 233 -20.95 -4.93 -0.03
N ARG A 234 -21.76 -4.03 -0.58
CA ARG A 234 -23.15 -4.31 -0.90
C ARG A 234 -23.27 -5.08 -2.20
N VAL A 235 -24.00 -6.20 -2.16
CA VAL A 235 -24.33 -7.04 -3.32
C VAL A 235 -25.84 -7.05 -3.52
N VAL A 236 -26.31 -6.86 -4.76
CA VAL A 236 -27.74 -6.84 -5.10
C VAL A 236 -28.01 -7.77 -6.27
N ASN A 237 -29.10 -8.54 -6.17
CA ASN A 237 -29.53 -9.51 -7.18
C ASN A 237 -28.39 -10.43 -7.66
N PRO A 238 -27.61 -11.06 -6.76
CA PRO A 238 -26.59 -12.01 -7.20
C PRO A 238 -27.21 -13.20 -7.95
N PRO A 239 -26.47 -13.90 -8.81
CA PRO A 239 -26.89 -15.20 -9.35
C PRO A 239 -27.18 -16.17 -8.20
N ARG A 240 -28.13 -17.09 -8.39
CA ARG A 240 -28.47 -18.09 -7.36
C ARG A 240 -27.27 -18.96 -6.95
N SER A 241 -26.32 -19.19 -7.84
CA SER A 241 -25.10 -19.96 -7.59
C SER A 241 -23.99 -19.17 -6.87
N PHE A 242 -24.14 -17.85 -6.73
CA PHE A 242 -23.11 -17.02 -6.12
C PHE A 242 -23.15 -17.11 -4.59
N ALA A 243 -22.08 -17.62 -4.02
CA ALA A 243 -21.83 -17.58 -2.58
C ALA A 243 -20.70 -16.57 -2.29
N PRO A 244 -21.00 -15.40 -1.68
CA PRO A 244 -19.95 -14.45 -1.31
C PRO A 244 -19.07 -15.04 -0.21
N PRO A 245 -17.75 -14.77 -0.22
CA PRO A 245 -16.88 -15.20 0.86
C PRO A 245 -17.32 -14.54 2.16
N GLN A 246 -17.42 -15.34 3.22
CA GLN A 246 -17.87 -14.87 4.53
C GLN A 246 -16.68 -14.44 5.39
N PRO A 247 -16.80 -13.36 6.17
CA PRO A 247 -15.81 -13.05 7.18
C PRO A 247 -15.80 -14.13 8.27
N PRO A 248 -14.67 -14.32 8.98
CA PRO A 248 -14.66 -15.09 10.22
C PRO A 248 -15.68 -14.57 11.23
N THR A 249 -16.16 -15.47 12.09
CA THR A 249 -17.01 -15.10 13.23
C THR A 249 -16.22 -14.50 14.39
N ALA A 250 -14.96 -14.91 14.57
CA ALA A 250 -14.07 -14.40 15.61
C ALA A 250 -13.17 -13.28 15.08
N PRO A 251 -12.91 -12.22 15.86
CA PRO A 251 -12.06 -11.10 15.44
C PRO A 251 -10.58 -11.51 15.26
N GLY A 252 -9.84 -10.67 14.53
CA GLY A 252 -8.37 -10.75 14.43
C GLY A 252 -7.82 -11.80 13.45
N ARG A 253 -8.68 -12.62 12.81
CA ARG A 253 -8.25 -13.57 11.78
C ARG A 253 -8.33 -12.96 10.39
N THR A 254 -7.31 -13.14 9.57
CA THR A 254 -7.36 -12.79 8.14
C THR A 254 -7.73 -14.02 7.31
N ILE A 255 -8.71 -13.89 6.42
CA ILE A 255 -9.00 -14.91 5.39
C ILE A 255 -8.63 -14.35 4.04
N ILE A 256 -7.71 -15.02 3.34
CA ILE A 256 -7.36 -14.70 1.96
C ILE A 256 -8.27 -15.51 1.03
N VAL A 257 -8.84 -14.83 0.03
CA VAL A 257 -9.64 -15.42 -1.03
C VAL A 257 -8.88 -15.22 -2.34
N ASN A 258 -8.55 -16.33 -3.00
CA ASN A 258 -7.77 -16.34 -4.24
C ASN A 258 -8.32 -17.43 -5.17
N ARG A 259 -9.48 -17.15 -5.78
CA ARG A 259 -10.23 -18.05 -6.65
C ARG A 259 -10.01 -17.74 -8.14
N GLY A 260 -9.51 -16.55 -8.47
CA GLY A 260 -9.36 -16.09 -9.85
C GLY A 260 -7.96 -16.36 -10.41
N PRO A 261 -7.78 -16.18 -11.73
CA PRO A 261 -6.48 -16.34 -12.35
C PRO A 261 -5.50 -15.25 -11.88
N ILE A 262 -4.31 -15.66 -11.41
CA ILE A 262 -3.20 -14.75 -11.18
C ILE A 262 -2.47 -14.55 -12.49
N MET A 263 -2.27 -13.31 -12.92
CA MET A 263 -1.50 -13.03 -14.13
C MET A 263 0.00 -13.22 -13.87
N SER A 264 0.67 -13.91 -14.79
CA SER A 264 2.13 -14.06 -14.79
C SER A 264 2.75 -13.03 -15.73
N VAL A 265 3.63 -12.18 -15.19
CA VAL A 265 4.45 -11.24 -15.98
C VAL A 265 5.74 -11.96 -16.37
N SER A 266 6.09 -11.99 -17.66
CA SER A 266 7.39 -12.50 -18.12
C SER A 266 8.04 -11.51 -19.07
N ARG A 267 9.27 -11.07 -18.76
CA ARG A 267 10.19 -10.35 -19.66
C ARG A 267 9.49 -9.31 -20.56
N SER A 268 8.83 -8.33 -19.93
CA SER A 268 8.06 -7.21 -20.54
C SER A 268 6.82 -7.55 -21.38
N ARG A 269 6.45 -8.84 -21.48
CA ARG A 269 5.23 -9.30 -22.15
C ARG A 269 4.23 -9.85 -21.13
N LEU A 270 2.97 -9.46 -21.30
CA LEU A 270 1.87 -9.85 -20.44
C LEU A 270 0.78 -10.55 -21.24
N ILE A 271 0.44 -11.77 -20.84
CA ILE A 271 -0.72 -12.48 -21.37
C ILE A 271 -1.92 -12.15 -20.50
N ILE A 272 -2.87 -11.40 -21.06
CA ILE A 272 -4.10 -11.00 -20.39
C ILE A 272 -5.18 -11.97 -20.81
N ARG A 273 -5.89 -12.53 -19.84
CA ARG A 273 -6.95 -13.50 -20.06
C ARG A 273 -8.30 -12.94 -19.62
N ASN A 274 -9.36 -13.57 -20.11
CA ASN A 274 -10.67 -13.36 -19.55
C ASN A 274 -10.69 -13.72 -18.05
N ASP A 275 -11.65 -13.16 -17.33
CA ASP A 275 -11.86 -13.35 -15.89
C ASP A 275 -10.71 -12.86 -14.98
N SER A 276 -9.76 -12.09 -15.51
CA SER A 276 -8.67 -11.49 -14.72
C SER A 276 -9.06 -10.16 -14.08
N ALA A 277 -10.10 -9.49 -14.58
CA ALA A 277 -10.47 -8.12 -14.20
C ALA A 277 -9.28 -7.13 -14.10
N GLY A 278 -8.25 -7.34 -14.92
CA GLY A 278 -7.02 -6.55 -14.94
C GLY A 278 -6.06 -6.78 -13.77
N LEU A 279 -6.25 -7.85 -12.98
CA LEU A 279 -5.36 -8.22 -11.88
C LEU A 279 -3.93 -8.44 -12.38
N GLY A 280 -2.94 -7.81 -11.75
CA GLY A 280 -1.54 -7.95 -12.15
C GLY A 280 -1.12 -7.07 -13.34
N ILE A 281 -2.02 -6.23 -13.88
CA ILE A 281 -1.65 -5.15 -14.81
C ILE A 281 -1.21 -3.93 -13.99
N PRO A 282 0.08 -3.53 -14.02
CA PRO A 282 0.52 -2.35 -13.28
C PRO A 282 -0.14 -1.08 -13.84
N ARG A 283 -0.41 -0.10 -12.97
CA ARG A 283 -1.00 1.19 -13.38
C ARG A 283 -0.13 1.89 -14.42
N GLY A 284 -0.77 2.38 -15.48
CA GLY A 284 -0.09 3.12 -16.55
C GLY A 284 0.87 2.28 -17.41
N SER A 285 0.92 0.96 -17.23
CA SER A 285 1.85 0.07 -17.93
C SER A 285 1.44 -0.27 -19.34
N ILE A 286 0.13 -0.33 -19.60
CA ILE A 286 -0.45 -0.73 -20.87
C ILE A 286 -1.31 0.40 -21.40
N ARG A 287 -1.19 0.68 -22.70
CA ARG A 287 -2.00 1.66 -23.41
C ARG A 287 -3.28 1.01 -23.93
N ASN A 288 -4.38 1.75 -23.94
CA ASN A 288 -5.66 1.37 -24.54
C ASN A 288 -6.24 0.04 -24.01
N LEU A 289 -6.32 -0.12 -22.68
CA LEU A 289 -6.89 -1.32 -22.05
C LEU A 289 -8.29 -1.68 -22.56
N GLY A 290 -9.12 -0.69 -22.91
CA GLY A 290 -10.43 -0.94 -23.53
C GLY A 290 -10.34 -1.71 -24.85
N ARG A 291 -9.39 -1.37 -25.75
CA ARG A 291 -9.19 -2.09 -27.02
C ARG A 291 -8.74 -3.53 -26.76
N ILE A 292 -7.80 -3.72 -25.83
CA ILE A 292 -7.32 -5.04 -25.46
C ILE A 292 -8.44 -5.84 -24.80
N SER A 293 -9.30 -5.20 -24.01
CA SER A 293 -10.46 -5.88 -23.41
C SER A 293 -11.45 -6.37 -24.45
N GLN A 294 -11.65 -5.64 -25.55
CA GLN A 294 -12.48 -6.13 -26.65
C GLN A 294 -11.83 -7.32 -27.35
N GLN A 295 -10.51 -7.27 -27.57
CA GLN A 295 -9.77 -8.41 -28.13
C GLN A 295 -9.86 -9.65 -27.23
N VAL A 296 -9.70 -9.52 -25.92
CA VAL A 296 -9.84 -10.63 -24.97
C VAL A 296 -11.27 -11.19 -24.99
N LYS A 297 -12.29 -10.36 -25.18
CA LYS A 297 -13.69 -10.82 -25.31
C LYS A 297 -13.90 -11.66 -26.57
N THR A 298 -13.22 -11.35 -27.67
CA THR A 298 -13.36 -12.09 -28.95
C THR A 298 -12.44 -13.30 -29.05
N GLU A 299 -11.23 -13.22 -28.51
CA GLU A 299 -10.15 -14.21 -28.68
C GLU A 299 -9.85 -15.02 -27.40
N GLY A 300 -10.48 -14.68 -26.27
CA GLY A 300 -10.27 -15.32 -24.97
C GLY A 300 -9.00 -14.87 -24.23
N SER A 301 -8.00 -14.36 -24.95
CA SER A 301 -6.79 -13.76 -24.39
C SER A 301 -6.16 -12.75 -25.35
N ALA A 302 -5.28 -11.91 -24.84
CA ALA A 302 -4.49 -10.98 -25.63
C ALA A 302 -3.10 -10.81 -25.03
N THR A 303 -2.12 -10.52 -25.88
CA THR A 303 -0.74 -10.24 -25.45
C THR A 303 -0.48 -8.75 -25.50
N ALA A 304 0.04 -8.17 -24.42
CA ALA A 304 0.39 -6.77 -24.34
C ALA A 304 1.85 -6.57 -23.92
N THR A 305 2.47 -5.51 -24.43
CA THR A 305 3.79 -5.05 -23.97
C THR A 305 3.62 -4.13 -22.76
N VAL A 306 4.38 -4.40 -21.71
CA VAL A 306 4.36 -3.65 -20.46
C VAL A 306 5.42 -2.56 -20.51
N HIS A 307 4.99 -1.30 -20.41
CA HIS A 307 5.84 -0.12 -20.34
C HIS A 307 5.94 0.36 -18.89
N THR A 308 6.59 -0.41 -18.03
CA THR A 308 6.89 0.00 -16.65
C THR A 308 8.39 0.09 -16.45
N ALA A 309 8.82 1.10 -15.70
CA ALA A 309 10.14 1.08 -15.09
C ALA A 309 10.27 -0.19 -14.20
N PRO A 310 11.44 -0.84 -14.15
CA PRO A 310 11.61 -2.03 -13.34
C PRO A 310 11.40 -1.70 -11.86
N VAL A 311 10.36 -2.27 -11.25
CA VAL A 311 10.29 -2.35 -9.79
C VAL A 311 11.29 -3.43 -9.39
N ARG A 312 12.36 -3.06 -8.69
CA ARG A 312 13.31 -4.03 -8.13
C ARG A 312 12.51 -4.93 -7.19
N SER A 313 12.39 -6.22 -7.54
CA SER A 313 11.72 -7.19 -6.69
C SER A 313 12.53 -7.37 -5.42
N LEU A 314 12.00 -6.96 -4.27
CA LEU A 314 12.52 -7.45 -3.00
C LEU A 314 12.19 -8.94 -2.89
N ALA A 315 13.16 -9.71 -2.42
CA ALA A 315 12.93 -11.10 -2.02
C ALA A 315 11.81 -11.13 -0.96
N PRO A 316 10.97 -12.18 -0.94
CA PRO A 316 9.90 -12.28 0.04
C PRO A 316 10.49 -12.23 1.45
N MET A 317 10.05 -11.25 2.25
CA MET A 317 10.30 -11.23 3.69
C MET A 317 9.67 -12.50 4.27
N SER A 318 10.50 -13.35 4.86
CA SER A 318 10.02 -14.48 5.65
C SER A 318 9.24 -13.92 6.84
N PRO A 319 8.03 -14.42 7.14
CA PRO A 319 7.29 -13.96 8.31
C PRO A 319 8.00 -14.45 9.57
N THR A 320 8.88 -13.63 10.15
CA THR A 320 9.29 -13.79 11.53
C THR A 320 8.08 -13.45 12.41
N SER A 321 7.34 -14.49 12.80
CA SER A 321 6.36 -14.38 13.87
C SER A 321 7.11 -14.05 15.17
N PRO A 322 6.77 -12.98 15.91
CA PRO A 322 7.34 -12.75 17.23
C PRO A 322 6.85 -13.86 18.16
N ARG A 323 7.76 -14.77 18.53
CA ARG A 323 7.48 -15.81 19.53
C ARG A 323 7.42 -15.14 20.89
N VAL A 324 6.20 -14.79 21.32
CA VAL A 324 5.92 -14.39 22.70
C VAL A 324 6.24 -15.58 23.61
N ARG A 325 7.38 -15.52 24.30
CA ARG A 325 7.77 -16.50 25.31
C ARG A 325 7.12 -16.08 26.63
N GLY A 326 5.92 -16.59 26.90
CA GLY A 326 5.30 -16.46 28.22
C GLY A 326 6.08 -17.27 29.27
N PRO A 327 6.21 -16.78 30.51
CA PRO A 327 6.85 -17.54 31.58
C PRO A 327 5.88 -18.61 32.09
N SER A 328 6.13 -19.88 31.77
CA SER A 328 5.40 -21.00 32.36
C SER A 328 5.97 -21.30 33.75
N GLY A 329 5.39 -20.68 34.78
CA GLY A 329 5.49 -21.13 36.15
C GLY A 329 4.62 -22.37 36.37
N GLY A 330 5.24 -23.49 36.72
CA GLY A 330 4.57 -24.72 37.11
C GLY A 330 5.39 -25.40 38.20
N PHE A 331 4.93 -25.26 39.43
CA PHE A 331 5.53 -25.83 40.64
C PHE A 331 4.94 -27.22 40.94
N SER A 332 5.74 -28.06 41.62
CA SER A 332 5.40 -29.23 42.47
C SER A 332 5.83 -30.61 41.93
N PRO A 333 6.08 -31.62 42.79
CA PRO A 333 7.16 -31.65 43.78
C PRO A 333 8.00 -32.96 43.76
N ARG A 334 9.13 -32.89 44.45
CA ARG A 334 10.12 -33.88 44.89
C ARG A 334 9.61 -35.32 45.18
N MET A 335 10.38 -36.33 44.72
CA MET A 335 10.79 -37.52 45.49
C MET A 335 12.09 -38.12 44.93
N SER A 336 12.85 -38.80 45.78
CA SER A 336 14.30 -39.00 45.70
C SER A 336 14.72 -40.48 45.76
N THR A 337 15.95 -40.75 45.31
CA THR A 337 16.91 -41.85 45.65
C THR A 337 17.06 -43.04 44.67
N PRO A 338 18.18 -43.82 44.70
CA PRO A 338 19.56 -43.41 44.34
C PRO A 338 20.37 -44.51 43.57
N ALA A 339 21.70 -44.30 43.45
CA ALA A 339 22.81 -45.21 43.05
C ALA A 339 23.20 -45.17 41.55
N ALA A 340 24.49 -45.16 41.14
CA ALA A 340 25.73 -45.53 41.80
C ALA A 340 26.94 -44.71 41.26
N ALA A 341 27.93 -44.48 42.12
CA ALA A 341 29.35 -44.22 41.79
C ALA A 341 30.11 -45.57 41.89
N PRO A 342 31.45 -45.70 41.76
CA PRO A 342 32.51 -44.69 41.58
C PRO A 342 33.65 -45.10 40.60
N HIS A 343 34.63 -44.21 40.37
CA HIS A 343 36.09 -44.45 40.21
C HIS A 343 36.74 -43.04 40.07
N SER A 344 37.32 -42.40 41.09
CA SER A 344 38.69 -42.54 41.66
C SER A 344 39.79 -42.43 40.59
N ALA A 345 40.31 -41.22 40.28
CA ALA A 345 41.52 -40.57 40.87
C ALA A 345 42.85 -40.94 40.12
N PRO A 346 43.98 -40.21 40.24
CA PRO A 346 44.22 -38.77 40.48
C PRO A 346 45.38 -38.13 39.66
N ALA A 347 45.47 -36.79 39.78
CA ALA A 347 46.63 -35.90 39.98
C ALA A 347 47.91 -35.94 39.10
N ALA A 348 48.31 -34.71 38.72
CA ALA A 348 49.58 -33.99 39.04
C ALA A 348 50.21 -33.36 37.77
N HIS A 349 50.92 -32.24 37.74
CA HIS A 349 51.61 -31.38 38.72
C HIS A 349 51.85 -29.98 38.08
N SER A 350 52.07 -28.96 38.93
CA SER A 350 52.94 -27.76 38.77
C SER A 350 52.87 -26.92 37.48
N GLY A 351 52.62 -25.61 37.46
CA GLY A 351 52.92 -24.57 38.44
C GLY A 351 54.34 -24.03 38.25
N THR A 352 54.49 -22.84 37.62
CA THR A 352 55.47 -21.82 37.98
C THR A 352 55.16 -20.48 37.30
N SER A 353 55.42 -19.43 38.06
CA SER A 353 55.10 -18.02 37.88
C SER A 353 56.35 -17.17 37.64
N HIS A 354 56.11 -15.88 37.38
CA HIS A 354 57.03 -14.73 37.41
C HIS A 354 57.95 -14.56 36.18
N GLY A 355 58.24 -13.35 35.69
CA GLY A 355 57.90 -11.99 36.12
C GLY A 355 58.48 -10.98 35.11
N SER A 356 57.91 -9.78 35.10
CA SER A 356 58.20 -8.58 34.27
C SER A 356 59.65 -8.02 34.44
N PRO A 357 59.95 -6.77 34.01
CA PRO A 357 59.80 -6.13 32.69
C PRO A 357 61.15 -5.53 32.19
N HIS A 358 61.20 -5.09 30.93
CA HIS A 358 61.92 -3.89 30.51
C HIS A 358 61.28 -3.31 29.24
#